data_AF-S4RV94-F1
#
_entry.id   AF-S4RV94-F1
#
_cell.length_a   1.000
_cell.length_b   1.000
_cell.length_c   1.000
_cell.angle_alpha   90.00
_cell.angle_beta   90.00
_cell.angle_gamma   90.00
#
_symmetry.space_group_name_H-M   'P 1'
#
loop_
_entity.id
_entity.type
_entity.pdbx_description
1 polymer ?
#
loop_
_entity_poly.entity_id
_entity_poly.type
_entity_poly.pdbx_seq_one_letter_code
_entity_poly.pdbx_strand_id
1 'polypeptide(L)'
;SHGSSSKRNKPNAHVTMNSGTIPTAKPNQENNKDKCPICMDDFTCKTSLEKCKHSFCKECIDQSMKLKSVCPICQTVYGKLEGDQPKDASMKVTTYYKTSLPGYEKYGTITINYDIPHGRQGPEHPHPGKLYYGTTRKAYLPDSQEGRHVLSLLQRAFHQRLIFTIGTSSTTGLQDCVTWNDIHHKTSTHGGADSYGYPDPDYLKRVQEELKAKGI
;
A
#
# COMPACT_ATOMS: atom_id res chain seq x y z
N SER A 1 55.23 43.30 -45.11
CA SER A 1 54.30 43.27 -46.26
C SER A 1 52.91 43.02 -45.72
N HIS A 2 52.10 44.07 -45.87
CA HIS A 2 50.66 44.25 -45.64
C HIS A 2 50.02 43.36 -44.55
N GLY A 3 49.71 43.86 -43.35
CA GLY A 3 48.92 45.08 -43.12
C GLY A 3 47.44 44.70 -43.13
N SER A 4 46.57 45.15 -42.25
CA SER A 4 46.64 46.16 -41.20
C SER A 4 45.44 45.85 -40.29
N SER A 5 45.62 45.78 -38.98
CA SER A 5 45.49 46.93 -38.08
C SER A 5 44.07 47.50 -38.08
N SER A 6 43.39 47.45 -36.93
CA SER A 6 43.35 48.59 -35.99
C SER A 6 41.91 49.16 -35.98
N LYS A 7 41.31 49.70 -34.92
CA LYS A 7 41.78 50.16 -33.60
C LYS A 7 40.52 50.52 -32.78
N ARG A 8 40.62 50.31 -31.46
CA ARG A 8 40.32 51.26 -30.35
C ARG A 8 39.06 52.14 -30.45
N ASN A 9 38.28 52.23 -29.37
CA ASN A 9 38.49 53.14 -28.22
C ASN A 9 37.33 53.06 -27.20
N LYS A 10 37.67 53.19 -25.90
CA LYS A 10 36.81 53.60 -24.75
C LYS A 10 36.43 55.11 -24.93
N PRO A 11 35.38 55.71 -24.29
CA PRO A 11 35.21 55.79 -22.82
C PRO A 11 33.77 55.94 -22.25
N ASN A 12 33.72 56.03 -20.92
CA ASN A 12 32.61 56.38 -20.02
C ASN A 12 31.63 57.46 -20.52
N ALA A 13 30.33 57.26 -20.23
CA ALA A 13 29.42 58.36 -19.91
C ALA A 13 28.31 57.88 -18.96
N HIS A 14 28.22 58.54 -17.81
CA HIS A 14 27.19 58.40 -16.79
C HIS A 14 26.12 59.45 -17.09
N VAL A 15 24.90 59.06 -17.48
CA VAL A 15 23.75 59.99 -17.62
C VAL A 15 22.45 59.27 -17.23
N THR A 16 21.98 59.67 -16.05
CA THR A 16 20.61 60.03 -15.64
C THR A 16 19.42 59.10 -15.92
N MET A 17 18.69 58.85 -14.84
CA MET A 17 17.37 58.25 -14.79
C MET A 17 16.37 58.94 -15.73
N ASN A 18 15.52 58.15 -16.39
CA ASN A 18 14.16 58.61 -16.64
C ASN A 18 13.16 57.44 -16.60
N SER A 19 12.08 57.71 -15.90
CA SER A 19 10.97 56.83 -15.58
C SER A 19 10.21 56.42 -16.85
N GLY A 20 9.98 55.11 -17.00
CA GLY A 20 9.14 54.55 -18.06
C GLY A 20 8.54 53.23 -17.59
N THR A 21 7.28 53.27 -17.22
CA THR A 21 6.46 52.11 -16.83
C THR A 21 6.37 51.09 -17.96
N ILE A 22 6.90 49.88 -17.73
CA ILE A 22 6.66 48.70 -18.58
C ILE A 22 5.62 47.83 -17.86
N PRO A 23 4.48 47.50 -18.47
CA PRO A 23 3.56 46.53 -17.90
C PRO A 23 4.14 45.13 -18.13
N THR A 24 4.87 44.61 -17.14
CA THR A 24 5.26 43.20 -17.15
C THR A 24 4.03 42.37 -16.82
N ALA A 25 3.50 41.72 -17.85
CA ALA A 25 2.52 40.64 -17.76
C ALA A 25 2.92 39.68 -16.64
N LYS A 26 2.01 39.46 -15.69
CA LYS A 26 2.13 38.39 -14.71
C LYS A 26 2.18 37.06 -15.50
N PRO A 27 3.02 36.09 -15.10
CA PRO A 27 2.91 34.75 -15.64
C PRO A 27 1.52 34.25 -15.28
N ASN A 28 0.77 33.86 -16.31
CA ASN A 28 -0.48 33.15 -16.17
C ASN A 28 -0.16 31.83 -15.47
N GLN A 29 -0.28 31.80 -14.14
CA GLN A 29 -0.38 30.54 -13.42
C GLN A 29 -1.76 30.00 -13.76
N GLU A 30 -1.83 29.24 -14.86
CA GLU A 30 -2.98 28.41 -15.17
C GLU A 30 -3.25 27.54 -13.95
N ASN A 31 -4.39 27.84 -13.35
CA ASN A 31 -4.85 27.37 -12.06
C ASN A 31 -5.34 25.92 -12.22
N ASN A 32 -4.44 24.99 -12.56
CA ASN A 32 -4.77 23.58 -12.80
C ASN A 32 -4.98 22.79 -11.49
N LYS A 33 -5.44 23.46 -10.43
CA LYS A 33 -5.71 22.90 -9.11
C LYS A 33 -7.20 22.80 -8.77
N ASP A 34 -8.10 23.27 -9.65
CA ASP A 34 -9.53 23.35 -9.35
C ASP A 34 -10.41 22.42 -10.20
N LYS A 35 -9.81 21.35 -10.75
CA LYS A 35 -10.54 20.26 -11.41
C LYS A 35 -10.61 19.02 -10.54
N CYS A 36 -11.67 18.24 -10.71
CA CYS A 36 -11.85 16.96 -10.07
C CYS A 36 -10.84 15.95 -10.63
N PRO A 37 -10.01 15.30 -9.79
CA PRO A 37 -8.97 14.38 -10.26
C PRO A 37 -9.52 13.02 -10.73
N ILE A 38 -10.82 12.73 -10.52
CA ILE A 38 -11.44 11.48 -10.97
C ILE A 38 -12.02 11.63 -12.38
N CYS A 39 -12.86 12.64 -12.61
CA CYS A 39 -13.46 12.87 -13.94
C CYS A 39 -12.64 13.82 -14.82
N MET A 40 -11.63 14.50 -14.27
CA MET A 40 -10.79 15.49 -14.95
C MET A 40 -11.53 16.75 -15.44
N ASP A 41 -12.76 16.95 -14.98
CA ASP A 41 -13.61 18.12 -15.26
C ASP A 41 -13.76 19.03 -14.04
N ASP A 42 -14.45 20.16 -14.21
CA ASP A 42 -14.81 21.06 -13.11
C ASP A 42 -15.66 20.33 -12.05
N PHE A 43 -15.61 20.81 -10.80
CA PHE A 43 -16.30 20.14 -9.70
C PHE A 43 -17.83 20.28 -9.79
N THR A 44 -18.53 19.16 -9.96
CA THR A 44 -19.96 19.05 -9.68
C THR A 44 -20.16 18.65 -8.21
N CYS A 45 -20.83 19.51 -7.42
CA CYS A 45 -21.05 19.28 -5.99
C CYS A 45 -19.74 18.97 -5.23
N LYS A 46 -18.78 19.90 -5.28
CA LYS A 46 -17.45 19.77 -4.67
C LYS A 46 -17.55 19.29 -3.22
N THR A 47 -16.95 18.14 -2.94
CA THR A 47 -16.92 17.54 -1.61
C THR A 47 -15.47 17.27 -1.23
N SER A 48 -15.08 17.62 0.00
CA SER A 48 -13.72 17.41 0.52
C SER A 48 -13.72 16.35 1.59
N LEU A 49 -12.79 15.41 1.50
CA LEU A 49 -12.68 14.34 2.49
C LEU A 49 -12.13 14.86 3.81
N GLU A 50 -12.71 14.48 4.94
CA GLU A 50 -12.45 15.14 6.23
C GLU A 50 -11.00 15.02 6.74
N LYS A 51 -10.38 13.85 6.63
CA LYS A 51 -9.02 13.58 7.16
C LYS A 51 -7.89 14.25 6.33
N CYS A 52 -7.91 14.13 5.00
CA CYS A 52 -6.84 14.59 4.10
C CYS A 52 -7.18 15.84 3.27
N LYS A 53 -8.42 16.34 3.36
CA LYS A 53 -8.91 17.57 2.69
C LYS A 53 -8.86 17.60 1.15
N HIS A 54 -8.50 16.50 0.50
CA HIS A 54 -8.61 16.36 -0.95
C HIS A 54 -10.08 16.46 -1.42
N SER A 55 -10.31 17.19 -2.51
CA SER A 55 -11.65 17.47 -3.06
C SER A 55 -11.94 16.68 -4.34
N PHE A 56 -13.21 16.31 -4.51
CA PHE A 56 -13.74 15.53 -5.63
C PHE A 56 -15.18 15.99 -5.93
N CYS A 57 -15.73 15.64 -7.10
CA CYS A 57 -17.18 15.66 -7.29
C CYS A 57 -17.84 14.65 -6.33
N LYS A 58 -19.01 14.97 -5.75
CA LYS A 58 -19.70 14.08 -4.80
C LYS A 58 -19.92 12.68 -5.38
N GLU A 59 -20.43 12.59 -6.60
CA GLU A 59 -20.70 11.31 -7.26
C GLU A 59 -19.41 10.53 -7.55
N CYS A 60 -18.36 11.20 -8.03
CA CYS A 60 -17.08 10.57 -8.31
C CYS A 60 -16.48 9.92 -7.06
N ILE A 61 -16.47 10.65 -5.93
CA ILE A 61 -15.91 10.10 -4.70
C ILE A 61 -16.79 9.01 -4.09
N ASP A 62 -18.12 9.13 -4.18
CA ASP A 62 -19.03 8.09 -3.71
C ASP A 62 -18.84 6.78 -4.49
N GLN A 63 -18.72 6.85 -5.82
CA GLN A 63 -18.46 5.68 -6.66
C GLN A 63 -17.09 5.06 -6.35
N SER A 64 -16.06 5.89 -6.20
CA SER A 64 -14.72 5.41 -5.83
C SER A 64 -14.69 4.72 -4.46
N MET A 65 -15.37 5.31 -3.46
CA MET A 65 -15.43 4.80 -2.09
C MET A 65 -16.21 3.48 -1.96
N LYS A 66 -17.14 3.20 -2.89
CA LYS A 66 -17.83 1.89 -2.98
C LYS A 66 -16.88 0.77 -3.40
N LEU A 67 -15.84 1.08 -4.17
CA LEU A 67 -14.83 0.10 -4.59
C LEU A 67 -13.75 -0.07 -3.52
N LYS A 68 -13.22 1.04 -3.01
CA LYS A 68 -12.20 1.03 -1.97
C LYS A 68 -12.35 2.29 -1.11
N SER A 69 -12.50 2.10 0.20
CA SER A 69 -12.70 3.22 1.14
C SER A 69 -11.40 3.98 1.45
N VAL A 70 -10.70 4.45 0.41
CA VAL A 70 -9.47 5.25 0.48
C VAL A 70 -9.58 6.48 -0.39
N CYS A 71 -8.85 7.54 -0.04
CA CYS A 71 -8.70 8.72 -0.89
C CYS A 71 -7.96 8.35 -2.20
N PRO A 72 -8.52 8.62 -3.39
CA PRO A 72 -7.86 8.33 -4.67
C PRO A 72 -6.54 9.07 -4.91
N ILE A 73 -6.28 10.16 -4.17
CA ILE A 73 -5.05 10.96 -4.33
C ILE A 73 -3.93 10.47 -3.40
N CYS A 74 -4.25 10.20 -2.13
CA CYS A 74 -3.23 9.97 -1.09
C CYS A 74 -3.41 8.66 -0.32
N GLN A 75 -4.40 7.85 -0.70
CA GLN A 75 -4.72 6.57 -0.09
C GLN A 75 -5.11 6.60 1.40
N THR A 76 -5.36 7.79 1.98
CA THR A 76 -5.89 7.92 3.35
C THR A 76 -7.19 7.11 3.47
N VAL A 77 -7.29 6.27 4.51
CA VAL A 77 -8.42 5.33 4.72
C VAL A 77 -9.61 6.02 5.40
N TYR A 78 -10.82 5.81 4.85
CA TYR A 78 -12.09 6.40 5.32
C TYR A 78 -13.14 5.39 5.78
N GLY A 79 -12.79 4.10 5.86
CA GLY A 79 -13.66 3.04 6.34
C GLY A 79 -12.87 1.80 6.77
N LYS A 80 -13.56 0.69 6.97
CA LYS A 80 -12.92 -0.62 7.16
C LYS A 80 -12.43 -1.08 5.79
N LEU A 81 -11.12 -1.27 5.64
CA LEU A 81 -10.60 -1.89 4.42
C LEU A 81 -11.06 -3.34 4.38
N GLU A 82 -11.60 -3.74 3.23
CA GLU A 82 -11.92 -5.13 2.95
C GLU A 82 -11.10 -5.56 1.74
N GLY A 83 -10.42 -6.70 1.85
CA GLY A 83 -9.69 -7.30 0.75
C GLY A 83 -10.55 -8.29 -0.04
N ASP A 84 -9.88 -9.00 -0.93
CA ASP A 84 -10.48 -9.94 -1.86
C ASP A 84 -10.18 -11.40 -1.52
N GLN A 85 -9.58 -11.72 -0.36
CA GLN A 85 -9.42 -13.10 0.09
C GLN A 85 -10.72 -13.92 -0.10
N PRO A 86 -10.67 -15.15 -0.62
CA PRO A 86 -11.87 -15.98 -0.78
C PRO A 86 -12.67 -16.15 0.52
N LYS A 87 -14.00 -16.09 0.41
CA LYS A 87 -14.91 -16.06 1.57
C LYS A 87 -15.00 -17.39 2.32
N ASP A 88 -14.64 -18.47 1.65
CA ASP A 88 -14.55 -19.83 2.18
C ASP A 88 -13.20 -20.16 2.81
N ALA A 89 -12.27 -19.19 2.86
CA ALA A 89 -11.03 -19.33 3.60
C ALA A 89 -11.30 -19.57 5.10
N SER A 90 -10.55 -20.49 5.70
CA SER A 90 -10.58 -20.76 7.13
C SER A 90 -9.22 -20.48 7.79
N MET A 91 -9.26 -20.11 9.07
CA MET A 91 -8.09 -19.86 9.90
C MET A 91 -8.25 -20.62 11.22
N LYS A 92 -7.34 -21.55 11.51
CA LYS A 92 -7.32 -22.35 12.74
C LYS A 92 -6.05 -22.09 13.53
N VAL A 93 -6.20 -21.73 14.80
CA VAL A 93 -5.08 -21.43 15.70
C VAL A 93 -4.92 -22.56 16.71
N THR A 94 -3.69 -23.03 16.89
CA THR A 94 -3.32 -24.02 17.90
C THR A 94 -2.10 -23.53 18.67
N THR A 95 -2.11 -23.69 20.00
CA THR A 95 -0.98 -23.29 20.86
C THR A 95 -0.27 -24.53 21.40
N TYR A 96 1.06 -24.54 21.33
CA TYR A 96 1.93 -25.60 21.79
C TYR A 96 2.89 -25.09 22.87
N TYR A 97 2.62 -25.45 24.12
CA TYR A 97 3.38 -24.93 25.28
C TYR A 97 4.76 -25.57 25.49
N LYS A 98 5.02 -26.72 24.85
CA LYS A 98 6.28 -27.49 25.02
C LYS A 98 7.30 -27.26 23.89
N THR A 99 6.95 -26.45 22.90
CA THR A 99 7.80 -26.16 21.74
C THR A 99 8.03 -24.67 21.66
N SER A 100 9.28 -24.27 21.47
CA SER A 100 9.68 -22.87 21.37
C SER A 100 10.27 -22.58 20.00
N LEU A 101 10.14 -21.32 19.58
CA LEU A 101 10.81 -20.83 18.38
C LEU A 101 12.20 -20.32 18.75
N PRO A 102 13.21 -20.47 17.88
CA PRO A 102 14.52 -19.86 18.08
C PRO A 102 14.41 -18.35 18.38
N GLY A 103 15.02 -17.90 19.48
CA GLY A 103 14.93 -16.52 20.00
C GLY A 103 13.77 -16.28 20.99
N TYR A 104 12.93 -17.28 21.22
CA TYR A 104 11.76 -17.22 22.11
C TYR A 104 11.67 -18.45 23.03
N GLU A 105 12.80 -18.94 23.53
CA GLU A 105 12.94 -20.20 24.29
C GLU A 105 12.11 -20.24 25.58
N LYS A 106 11.70 -19.06 26.10
CA LYS A 106 10.87 -18.93 27.30
C LYS A 106 9.37 -19.09 27.02
N TYR A 107 8.97 -19.13 25.75
CA TYR A 107 7.57 -19.12 25.32
C TYR A 107 7.21 -20.40 24.57
N GLY A 108 5.91 -20.71 24.53
CA GLY A 108 5.37 -21.72 23.62
C GLY A 108 5.37 -21.23 22.17
N THR A 109 4.75 -22.01 21.29
CA THR A 109 4.58 -21.68 19.86
C THR A 109 3.10 -21.69 19.50
N ILE A 110 2.64 -20.63 18.86
CA ILE A 110 1.33 -20.56 18.22
C ILE A 110 1.51 -20.97 16.76
N THR A 111 0.72 -21.95 16.32
CA THR A 111 0.58 -22.31 14.92
C THR A 111 -0.73 -21.79 14.39
N ILE A 112 -0.68 -21.11 13.25
CA ILE A 112 -1.84 -20.68 12.48
C ILE A 112 -1.88 -21.52 11.21
N ASN A 113 -2.98 -22.23 11.00
CA ASN A 113 -3.25 -22.97 9.77
C ASN A 113 -4.33 -22.23 8.99
N TYR A 114 -4.00 -21.84 7.76
CA TYR A 114 -4.93 -21.31 6.80
C TYR A 114 -5.27 -22.38 5.79
N ASP A 115 -6.56 -22.52 5.49
CA ASP A 115 -7.03 -23.40 4.43
C ASP A 115 -7.97 -22.61 3.54
N ILE A 116 -7.61 -22.52 2.26
CA ILE A 116 -8.38 -21.83 1.23
C ILE A 116 -8.63 -22.84 0.12
N PRO A 117 -9.86 -23.36 -0.04
CA PRO A 117 -10.16 -24.36 -1.06
C PRO A 117 -10.07 -23.75 -2.47
N HIS A 118 -10.08 -24.61 -3.48
CA HIS A 118 -10.27 -24.15 -4.87
C HIS A 118 -11.67 -23.60 -5.05
N GLY A 119 -11.84 -22.62 -5.94
CA GLY A 119 -13.15 -22.03 -6.16
C GLY A 119 -13.27 -21.27 -7.48
N ARG A 120 -14.32 -20.44 -7.56
CA ARG A 120 -14.55 -19.52 -8.68
C ARG A 120 -14.33 -18.09 -8.23
N GLN A 121 -13.69 -17.31 -9.09
CA GLN A 121 -13.42 -15.90 -8.89
C GLN A 121 -14.74 -15.12 -8.89
N GLY A 122 -15.02 -14.43 -7.77
CA GLY A 122 -16.06 -13.41 -7.68
C GLY A 122 -15.74 -12.13 -8.48
N PRO A 123 -16.68 -11.17 -8.55
CA PRO A 123 -16.52 -9.91 -9.28
C PRO A 123 -15.34 -9.04 -8.82
N GLU A 124 -14.87 -9.23 -7.59
CA GLU A 124 -13.74 -8.51 -7.01
C GLU A 124 -12.36 -8.99 -7.48
N HIS A 125 -12.28 -10.14 -8.15
CA HIS A 125 -11.02 -10.77 -8.54
C HIS A 125 -10.64 -10.47 -10.01
N PRO A 126 -9.38 -10.75 -10.42
CA PRO A 126 -8.89 -10.40 -11.76
C PRO A 126 -9.68 -10.98 -12.94
N HIS A 127 -10.20 -12.21 -12.82
CA HIS A 127 -10.93 -12.90 -13.87
C HIS A 127 -12.26 -13.48 -13.37
N PRO A 128 -13.32 -12.66 -13.19
CA PRO A 128 -14.60 -13.12 -12.66
C PRO A 128 -15.17 -14.34 -13.40
N GLY A 129 -15.68 -15.31 -12.64
CA GLY A 129 -16.23 -16.58 -13.14
C GLY A 129 -15.20 -17.67 -13.43
N LYS A 130 -13.92 -17.32 -13.62
CA LYS A 130 -12.82 -18.27 -13.83
C LYS A 130 -12.51 -19.04 -12.55
N LEU A 131 -12.02 -20.28 -12.69
CA LEU A 131 -11.52 -21.04 -11.56
C LEU A 131 -10.26 -20.39 -10.99
N TYR A 132 -10.04 -20.59 -9.69
CA TYR A 132 -8.76 -20.30 -9.05
C TYR A 132 -8.27 -21.51 -8.25
N TYR A 133 -6.95 -21.60 -8.07
CA TYR A 133 -6.31 -22.65 -7.29
C TYR A 133 -6.12 -22.21 -5.83
N GLY A 134 -6.76 -22.94 -4.92
CA GLY A 134 -6.63 -22.77 -3.48
C GLY A 134 -5.26 -23.17 -2.93
N THR A 135 -5.09 -23.05 -1.62
CA THR A 135 -3.84 -23.36 -0.91
C THR A 135 -4.08 -23.66 0.56
N THR A 136 -3.19 -24.45 1.16
CA THR A 136 -3.08 -24.59 2.62
C THR A 136 -1.74 -24.00 3.05
N ARG A 137 -1.74 -23.15 4.07
CA ARG A 137 -0.53 -22.49 4.59
C ARG A 137 -0.46 -22.61 6.09
N LYS A 138 0.76 -22.73 6.60
CA LYS A 138 1.05 -22.73 8.03
C LYS A 138 1.96 -21.56 8.37
N ALA A 139 1.68 -20.92 9.49
CA ALA A 139 2.49 -19.83 10.03
C ALA A 139 2.73 -20.00 11.53
N TYR A 140 3.79 -19.37 12.04
CA TYR A 140 4.22 -19.51 13.42
C TYR A 140 4.45 -18.16 14.10
N LEU A 141 3.99 -18.06 15.34
CA LEU A 141 4.26 -16.96 16.27
C LEU A 141 4.75 -17.51 17.60
N PRO A 142 5.60 -16.78 18.34
CA PRO A 142 5.88 -17.14 19.72
C PRO A 142 4.62 -16.91 20.57
N ASP A 143 4.37 -17.77 21.55
CA ASP A 143 3.28 -17.60 22.52
C ASP A 143 3.66 -16.59 23.62
N SER A 144 4.16 -15.44 23.20
CA SER A 144 4.48 -14.29 24.06
C SER A 144 3.34 -13.27 24.05
N GLN A 145 3.41 -12.25 24.92
CA GLN A 145 2.44 -11.15 24.91
C GLN A 145 2.39 -10.45 23.54
N GLU A 146 3.56 -10.15 22.96
CA GLU A 146 3.66 -9.52 21.64
C GLU A 146 3.17 -10.46 20.53
N GLY A 147 3.55 -11.75 20.57
CA GLY A 147 3.08 -12.72 19.59
C GLY A 147 1.55 -12.90 19.62
N ARG A 148 0.92 -12.89 20.80
CA ARG A 148 -0.54 -12.89 20.94
C ARG A 148 -1.18 -11.60 20.45
N HIS A 149 -0.52 -10.45 20.62
CA HIS A 149 -0.98 -9.20 20.05
C HIS A 149 -0.99 -9.27 18.52
N VAL A 150 0.12 -9.69 17.91
CA VAL A 150 0.23 -9.93 16.46
C VAL A 150 -0.85 -10.91 15.98
N LEU A 151 -1.07 -12.02 16.69
CA LEU A 151 -2.14 -12.97 16.36
C LEU A 151 -3.51 -12.28 16.29
N SER A 152 -3.84 -11.42 17.26
CA SER A 152 -5.14 -10.72 17.27
C SER A 152 -5.30 -9.79 16.07
N LEU A 153 -4.22 -9.12 15.64
CA LEU A 153 -4.21 -8.28 14.45
C LEU A 153 -4.34 -9.10 13.17
N LEU A 154 -3.64 -10.24 13.07
CA LEU A 154 -3.78 -11.18 11.95
C LEU A 154 -5.18 -11.77 11.85
N GLN A 155 -5.80 -12.11 12.99
CA GLN A 155 -7.20 -12.54 13.01
C GLN A 155 -8.09 -11.43 12.47
N ARG A 156 -7.91 -10.18 12.90
CA ARG A 156 -8.68 -9.04 12.38
C ARG A 156 -8.46 -8.83 10.88
N ALA A 157 -7.22 -8.91 10.40
CA ALA A 157 -6.88 -8.83 8.98
C ALA A 157 -7.53 -9.96 8.16
N PHE A 158 -7.56 -11.18 8.71
CA PHE A 158 -8.22 -12.32 8.08
C PHE A 158 -9.74 -12.12 7.96
N HIS A 159 -10.39 -11.64 9.03
CA HIS A 159 -11.82 -11.28 8.99
C HIS A 159 -12.10 -10.11 8.03
N GLN A 160 -11.10 -9.27 7.76
CA GLN A 160 -11.15 -8.19 6.78
C GLN A 160 -10.75 -8.66 5.37
N ARG A 161 -10.50 -9.96 5.16
CA ARG A 161 -10.12 -10.54 3.87
C ARG A 161 -8.79 -10.02 3.31
N LEU A 162 -7.87 -9.62 4.19
CA LEU A 162 -6.60 -8.95 3.83
C LEU A 162 -5.36 -9.85 3.88
N ILE A 163 -5.45 -11.11 4.32
CA ILE A 163 -4.27 -12.00 4.43
C ILE A 163 -3.88 -12.59 3.07
N PHE A 164 -4.87 -12.95 2.27
CA PHE A 164 -4.69 -13.51 0.94
C PHE A 164 -5.39 -12.69 -0.13
N THR A 165 -5.06 -12.98 -1.39
CA THR A 165 -5.68 -12.44 -2.61
C THR A 165 -5.62 -13.51 -3.71
N ILE A 166 -6.39 -13.34 -4.79
CA ILE A 166 -6.24 -14.14 -6.00
C ILE A 166 -5.38 -13.36 -7.00
N GLY A 167 -4.28 -13.95 -7.43
CA GLY A 167 -3.37 -13.28 -8.34
C GLY A 167 -2.38 -14.22 -9.00
N THR A 168 -1.20 -13.68 -9.27
CA THR A 168 -0.09 -14.42 -9.85
C THR A 168 0.91 -14.78 -8.75
N SER A 169 1.23 -16.06 -8.62
CA SER A 169 2.27 -16.53 -7.70
C SER A 169 3.62 -15.94 -8.09
N SER A 170 4.28 -15.25 -7.15
CA SER A 170 5.60 -14.68 -7.37
C SER A 170 6.69 -15.73 -7.56
N THR A 171 6.53 -16.93 -6.98
CA THR A 171 7.54 -17.98 -7.04
C THR A 171 7.39 -18.89 -8.26
N THR A 172 6.16 -19.11 -8.73
CA THR A 172 5.89 -20.05 -9.83
C THR A 172 5.38 -19.38 -11.10
N GLY A 173 4.99 -18.11 -11.05
CA GLY A 173 4.35 -17.40 -12.15
C GLY A 173 2.93 -17.88 -12.46
N LEU A 174 2.37 -18.80 -11.67
CA LEU A 174 1.04 -19.34 -11.89
C LEU A 174 -0.02 -18.26 -11.63
N GLN A 175 -0.86 -18.00 -12.64
CA GLN A 175 -2.00 -17.10 -12.53
C GLN A 175 -3.19 -17.78 -11.86
N ASP A 176 -4.17 -16.98 -11.43
CA ASP A 176 -5.42 -17.45 -10.85
C ASP A 176 -5.20 -18.37 -9.65
N CYS A 177 -4.27 -18.02 -8.77
CA CYS A 177 -4.01 -18.78 -7.55
C CYS A 177 -4.08 -17.90 -6.30
N VAL A 178 -4.36 -18.53 -5.17
CA VAL A 178 -4.35 -17.86 -3.87
C VAL A 178 -2.91 -17.56 -3.47
N THR A 179 -2.64 -16.28 -3.19
CA THR A 179 -1.31 -15.77 -2.82
C THR A 179 -1.40 -14.92 -1.56
N TRP A 180 -0.26 -14.72 -0.87
CA TRP A 180 -0.17 -13.77 0.24
C TRP A 180 -0.42 -12.34 -0.23
N ASN A 181 -1.04 -11.51 0.60
CA ASN A 181 -1.41 -10.14 0.27
C ASN A 181 -0.58 -9.12 1.07
N ASP A 182 0.75 -9.15 0.89
CA ASP A 182 1.77 -8.27 1.51
C ASP A 182 1.80 -8.22 3.05
N ILE A 183 1.24 -9.22 3.72
CA ILE A 183 1.41 -9.41 5.17
C ILE A 183 2.27 -10.65 5.35
N HIS A 184 3.54 -10.45 5.71
CA HIS A 184 4.50 -11.53 5.81
C HIS A 184 4.19 -12.44 6.99
N HIS A 185 4.28 -13.74 6.74
CA HIS A 185 4.12 -14.78 7.74
C HIS A 185 5.40 -15.59 7.86
N LYS A 186 5.70 -16.04 9.07
CA LYS A 186 6.76 -17.01 9.30
C LYS A 186 6.27 -18.42 9.02
N THR A 187 6.63 -18.96 7.86
CA THR A 187 6.21 -20.28 7.37
C THR A 187 7.17 -21.40 7.73
N SER A 188 8.31 -21.06 8.34
CA SER A 188 9.28 -22.00 8.91
C SER A 188 9.53 -21.68 10.38
N THR A 189 9.86 -22.69 11.19
CA THR A 189 10.33 -22.48 12.57
C THR A 189 11.86 -22.34 12.65
N HIS A 190 12.58 -22.45 11.53
CA HIS A 190 14.04 -22.46 11.45
C HIS A 190 14.54 -21.71 10.21
N GLY A 191 15.85 -21.54 10.06
CA GLY A 191 16.48 -20.99 8.85
C GLY A 191 16.49 -19.47 8.77
N GLY A 192 16.07 -18.79 9.85
CA GLY A 192 16.12 -17.33 9.96
C GLY A 192 15.23 -16.58 8.96
N ALA A 193 15.46 -15.27 8.85
CA ALA A 193 14.67 -14.37 8.02
C ALA A 193 14.60 -14.81 6.54
N ASP A 194 15.73 -15.20 5.96
CA ASP A 194 15.85 -15.59 4.54
C ASP A 194 15.03 -16.83 4.17
N SER A 195 14.77 -17.70 5.15
CA SER A 195 13.94 -18.90 4.99
C SER A 195 12.50 -18.70 5.47
N TYR A 196 12.06 -17.45 5.62
CA TYR A 196 10.75 -17.10 6.20
C TYR A 196 10.54 -17.75 7.58
N GLY A 197 11.61 -17.89 8.35
CA GLY A 197 11.61 -18.59 9.63
C GLY A 197 12.27 -17.83 10.76
N TYR A 198 12.57 -18.57 11.83
CA TYR A 198 13.18 -18.06 13.05
C TYR A 198 14.64 -18.56 13.17
N PRO A 199 15.51 -17.86 13.90
CA PRO A 199 15.27 -16.59 14.61
C PRO A 199 15.14 -15.41 13.63
N ASP A 200 14.26 -14.46 13.97
CA ASP A 200 14.13 -13.16 13.30
C ASP A 200 13.66 -12.14 14.34
N PRO A 201 14.57 -11.36 14.93
CA PRO A 201 14.23 -10.47 16.03
C PRO A 201 13.31 -9.31 15.62
N ASP A 202 13.33 -8.92 14.33
CA ASP A 202 12.58 -7.76 13.84
C ASP A 202 11.21 -8.13 13.25
N TYR A 203 10.90 -9.41 13.13
CA TYR A 203 9.68 -9.87 12.46
C TYR A 203 8.41 -9.35 13.10
N LEU A 204 8.25 -9.46 14.43
CA LEU A 204 7.01 -9.05 15.10
C LEU A 204 6.74 -7.55 14.93
N LYS A 205 7.79 -6.72 14.94
CA LYS A 205 7.68 -5.30 14.63
C LYS A 205 7.28 -5.07 13.18
N ARG A 206 7.99 -5.70 12.23
CA ARG A 206 7.75 -5.52 10.79
C ARG A 206 6.33 -5.93 10.39
N VAL A 207 5.82 -7.06 10.87
CA VAL A 207 4.45 -7.50 10.54
C VAL A 207 3.39 -6.56 11.11
N GLN A 208 3.63 -5.93 12.27
CA GLN A 208 2.74 -4.89 12.80
C GLN A 208 2.71 -3.64 11.90
N GLU A 209 3.85 -3.24 11.35
CA GLU A 209 3.93 -2.13 10.40
C GLU A 209 3.19 -2.45 9.09
N GLU A 210 3.31 -3.68 8.57
CA GLU A 210 2.57 -4.16 7.40
C GLU A 210 1.07 -4.18 7.64
N LEU A 211 0.64 -4.70 8.79
CA LEU A 211 -0.77 -4.70 9.21
C LEU A 211 -1.32 -3.28 9.31
N LYS A 212 -0.56 -2.37 9.94
CA LYS A 212 -0.91 -0.95 10.03
C LYS A 212 -1.05 -0.31 8.65
N ALA A 213 -0.15 -0.63 7.72
CA ALA A 213 -0.23 -0.14 6.33
C ALA A 213 -1.48 -0.66 5.60
N LYS A 214 -1.99 -1.84 5.98
CA LYS A 214 -3.27 -2.41 5.50
C LYS A 214 -4.49 -1.92 6.29
N GLY A 215 -4.34 -0.92 7.17
CA GLY A 215 -5.43 -0.34 7.96
C GLY A 215 -5.88 -1.18 9.17
N ILE A 216 -5.00 -2.06 9.65
CA ILE A 216 -5.18 -2.88 10.86
C ILE A 216 -4.57 -2.18 12.07
#